data_AF-T1I378-F1
#
_entry.id   AF-T1I378-F1
#
_cell.length_a   1.000
_cell.length_b   1.000
_cell.length_c   1.000
_cell.angle_alpha   90.00
_cell.angle_beta   90.00
_cell.angle_gamma   90.00
#
_symmetry.space_group_name_H-M   'P 1'
#
loop_
_entity.id
_entity.type
_entity.pdbx_description
1 polymer ?
#
loop_
_entity_poly.entity_id
_entity_poly.type
_entity_poly.pdbx_seq_one_letter_code
_entity_poly.pdbx_strand_id
1 'polypeptide(L)'
;AIKTSIKDKYLKVKELLGTKDLETAPYKSAYEAKELLDEMKDILQDYIGKGGQLDLRENAKLAGIYYLLGTIFMSTEETSSAEKHLLAAYYMVEGNSCHSENVLCATACLNQLGLLYARTLRNDDALRFLEKAVKIYISYTTNNATSNVEPLSFITMYADTPPKVEKNGTVILEKTYTLTLYYLAQVHTALEDKEKGAMYCHETLKRQIESNDYEKVEWAVNAATMSQVLIEKNAFKEARHHLAVSMLILDQCEQDVDSDESLKGTEMLEAKKEEITRRRSDIFRCWIKYCIMLMSYSKDRLMTDDDEPECENPPKELQDLCFPTVKDSINENVVSCGPLLTFEDARPVFLFGQQCCNDAMKYYTLTEHASDYTNISMDHSQLYLALAFFEEDEDRKCKMLKRRLDILSNVVKNLNPTYYLDVCRELWMSLGQICTDMIEIKGKKLRISTSSPSPTRHQILKVNTLIEEGVNYYVLFIDSFRDK
;
A
#
# COMPACT_ATOMS: atom_id res chain seq x y z
N ALA A 1 -42.94 -1.47 -28.34
CA ALA A 1 -43.55 -1.46 -27.00
C ALA A 1 -42.60 -2.09 -25.96
N ILE A 2 -42.37 -3.41 -25.98
CA ILE A 2 -41.53 -4.11 -24.97
C ILE A 2 -40.07 -3.61 -24.96
N LYS A 3 -39.41 -3.52 -26.12
CA LYS A 3 -38.01 -3.03 -26.22
C LYS A 3 -37.86 -1.59 -25.70
N THR A 4 -38.83 -0.71 -25.95
CA THR A 4 -38.86 0.68 -25.46
C THR A 4 -39.08 0.72 -23.94
N SER A 5 -40.00 -0.09 -23.42
CA SER A 5 -40.28 -0.16 -21.98
C SER A 5 -39.08 -0.63 -21.16
N ILE A 6 -38.34 -1.66 -21.62
CA ILE A 6 -37.13 -2.14 -20.93
C ILE A 6 -36.03 -1.07 -20.93
N LYS A 7 -35.88 -0.35 -22.05
CA LYS A 7 -34.92 0.75 -22.16
C LYS A 7 -35.20 1.88 -21.16
N ASP A 8 -36.45 2.33 -21.07
CA ASP A 8 -36.83 3.42 -20.16
C ASP A 8 -36.59 3.03 -18.69
N LYS A 9 -36.93 1.79 -18.31
CA LYS A 9 -36.63 1.25 -16.98
C LYS A 9 -35.13 1.20 -16.70
N TYR A 10 -34.32 0.76 -17.67
CA TYR A 10 -32.88 0.72 -17.51
C TYR A 10 -32.27 2.11 -17.27
N LEU A 11 -32.71 3.12 -18.03
CA LEU A 11 -32.25 4.49 -17.83
C LEU A 11 -32.60 5.01 -16.44
N LYS A 12 -33.78 4.64 -15.92
CA LYS A 12 -34.18 4.99 -14.55
C LYS A 12 -33.33 4.26 -13.49
N VAL A 13 -33.07 2.97 -13.67
CA VAL A 13 -32.17 2.19 -12.80
C VAL A 13 -30.80 2.87 -12.71
N LYS A 14 -30.25 3.30 -13.85
CA LYS A 14 -28.96 3.99 -13.89
C LYS A 14 -28.95 5.29 -13.09
N GLU A 15 -30.02 6.09 -13.20
CA GLU A 15 -30.19 7.32 -12.42
C GLU A 15 -30.23 7.01 -10.91
N LEU A 16 -31.01 5.99 -10.52
CA LEU A 16 -31.16 5.57 -9.13
C LEU A 16 -29.83 5.09 -8.53
N LEU A 17 -29.07 4.25 -9.26
CA LEU A 17 -27.77 3.76 -8.79
C LEU A 17 -26.69 4.85 -8.73
N GLY A 18 -26.90 6.00 -9.39
CA GLY A 18 -26.05 7.18 -9.26
C GLY A 18 -26.46 8.12 -8.12
N THR A 19 -27.57 7.85 -7.43
CA THR A 19 -28.11 8.73 -6.38
C THR A 19 -27.48 8.40 -5.03
N LYS A 20 -27.04 9.44 -4.30
CA LYS A 20 -26.56 9.30 -2.92
C LYS A 20 -27.75 9.43 -1.96
N ASP A 21 -28.14 8.31 -1.35
CA ASP A 21 -29.22 8.26 -0.37
C ASP A 21 -28.89 9.01 0.93
N LEU A 22 -29.92 9.46 1.63
CA LEU A 22 -29.80 10.06 2.96
C LEU A 22 -29.48 8.99 4.01
N GLU A 23 -28.71 9.35 5.04
CA GLU A 23 -28.39 8.44 6.15
C GLU A 23 -29.63 7.93 6.90
N THR A 24 -30.72 8.71 6.90
CA THR A 24 -32.00 8.33 7.53
C THR A 24 -32.81 7.31 6.72
N ALA A 25 -32.41 7.05 5.47
CA ALA A 25 -33.06 6.10 4.57
C ALA A 25 -32.02 5.44 3.65
N PRO A 26 -31.07 4.64 4.21
CA PRO A 26 -30.00 4.05 3.43
C PRO A 26 -30.55 3.05 2.41
N TYR A 27 -29.89 2.97 1.25
CA TYR A 27 -30.20 2.04 0.14
C TYR A 27 -31.58 2.20 -0.51
N LYS A 28 -32.33 3.28 -0.22
CA LYS A 28 -33.66 3.52 -0.80
C LYS A 28 -33.62 3.45 -2.33
N SER A 29 -32.70 4.18 -2.96
CA SER A 29 -32.56 4.16 -4.42
C SER A 29 -32.12 2.79 -4.94
N ALA A 30 -31.33 2.04 -4.18
CA ALA A 30 -30.91 0.68 -4.56
C ALA A 30 -32.08 -0.31 -4.55
N TYR A 31 -32.97 -0.24 -3.55
CA TYR A 31 -34.19 -1.07 -3.52
C TYR A 31 -35.17 -0.70 -4.65
N GLU A 32 -35.35 0.59 -4.95
CA GLU A 32 -36.18 1.02 -6.09
C GLU A 32 -35.59 0.53 -7.43
N ALA A 33 -34.26 0.60 -7.57
CA ALA A 33 -33.57 0.06 -8.75
C ALA A 33 -33.75 -1.47 -8.88
N LYS A 34 -33.73 -2.20 -7.76
CA LYS A 34 -33.96 -3.64 -7.71
C LYS A 34 -35.36 -4.01 -8.21
N GLU A 35 -36.40 -3.31 -7.77
CA GLU A 35 -37.78 -3.56 -8.25
C GLU A 35 -37.89 -3.40 -9.77
N LEU A 36 -37.32 -2.33 -10.32
CA LEU A 36 -37.30 -2.11 -11.77
C LEU A 36 -36.51 -3.19 -12.52
N LEU A 37 -35.39 -3.66 -11.97
CA LEU A 37 -34.59 -4.74 -12.54
C LEU A 37 -35.32 -6.08 -12.50
N ASP A 38 -36.04 -6.38 -11.41
CA ASP A 38 -36.88 -7.58 -11.30
C ASP A 38 -38.01 -7.56 -12.34
N GLU A 39 -38.67 -6.42 -12.55
CA GLU A 39 -39.67 -6.29 -13.63
C GLU A 39 -39.06 -6.50 -15.02
N MET A 40 -37.86 -5.95 -15.29
CA MET A 40 -37.17 -6.13 -16.56
C MET A 40 -36.79 -7.60 -16.79
N LYS A 41 -36.32 -8.28 -15.73
CA LYS A 41 -36.00 -9.71 -15.73
C LYS A 41 -37.24 -10.54 -16.06
N ASP A 42 -38.36 -10.28 -15.39
CA ASP A 42 -39.60 -11.03 -15.58
C ASP A 42 -40.15 -10.88 -17.01
N ILE A 43 -40.07 -9.68 -17.59
CA ILE A 43 -40.46 -9.44 -18.99
C ILE A 43 -39.64 -10.29 -19.97
N LEU A 44 -38.32 -10.38 -19.78
CA LEU A 44 -37.44 -11.16 -20.65
C LEU A 44 -37.61 -12.67 -20.42
N GLN A 45 -37.85 -13.09 -19.18
CA GLN A 45 -38.10 -14.50 -18.86
C GLN A 45 -39.45 -15.00 -19.37
N ASP A 46 -40.51 -14.18 -19.30
CA ASP A 46 -41.82 -14.53 -19.88
C ASP A 46 -41.74 -14.71 -21.40
N TYR A 47 -40.94 -13.89 -22.09
CA TYR A 47 -40.68 -14.07 -23.52
C TYR A 47 -40.01 -15.43 -23.83
N ILE A 48 -39.04 -15.85 -23.02
CA ILE A 48 -38.40 -17.16 -23.14
C ILE A 48 -39.40 -18.28 -22.82
N GLY A 49 -40.17 -18.15 -21.74
CA GLY A 49 -41.16 -19.14 -21.30
C GLY A 49 -42.27 -19.39 -22.32
N LYS A 50 -42.56 -18.40 -23.17
CA LYS A 50 -43.48 -18.51 -24.31
C LYS A 50 -42.85 -19.15 -25.57
N GLY A 51 -41.64 -19.70 -25.46
CA GLY A 51 -40.92 -20.35 -26.54
C GLY A 51 -40.04 -19.40 -27.37
N GLY A 52 -39.85 -18.16 -26.92
CA GLY A 52 -38.90 -17.24 -27.54
C GLY A 52 -37.45 -17.70 -27.32
N GLN A 53 -36.62 -17.56 -28.36
CA GLN A 53 -35.16 -17.71 -28.23
C GLN A 53 -34.54 -16.32 -28.13
N LEU A 54 -33.65 -16.12 -27.16
CA LEU A 54 -32.85 -14.90 -27.08
C LEU A 54 -31.69 -15.01 -28.06
N ASP A 55 -31.44 -13.96 -28.83
CA ASP A 55 -30.17 -13.84 -29.52
C ASP A 55 -29.04 -13.56 -28.52
N LEU A 56 -27.80 -13.49 -29.02
CA LEU A 56 -26.62 -13.25 -28.19
C LEU A 56 -26.73 -11.95 -27.38
N ARG A 57 -27.23 -10.88 -28.00
CA ARG A 57 -27.34 -9.56 -27.40
C ARG A 57 -28.43 -9.51 -26.35
N GLU A 58 -29.54 -10.18 -26.58
CA GLU A 58 -30.68 -10.24 -25.67
C GLU A 58 -30.39 -11.15 -24.47
N ASN A 59 -29.57 -12.19 -24.69
CA ASN A 59 -29.00 -12.97 -23.60
C ASN A 59 -27.99 -12.15 -22.77
N ALA A 60 -27.11 -11.37 -23.41
CA ALA A 60 -26.18 -10.47 -22.72
C ALA A 60 -26.92 -9.40 -21.87
N LYS A 61 -28.02 -8.88 -22.40
CA LYS A 61 -28.95 -7.98 -21.69
C LYS A 61 -29.53 -8.62 -20.43
N LEU A 62 -30.06 -9.84 -20.54
CA LEU A 62 -30.59 -10.54 -19.37
C LEU A 62 -29.48 -10.84 -18.35
N ALA A 63 -28.31 -11.27 -18.80
CA ALA A 63 -27.16 -11.50 -17.93
C ALA A 63 -26.74 -10.24 -17.16
N GLY A 64 -26.67 -9.09 -17.81
CA GLY A 64 -26.32 -7.87 -17.09
C GLY A 64 -27.42 -7.34 -16.15
N ILE A 65 -28.70 -7.67 -16.37
CA ILE A 65 -29.75 -7.44 -15.34
C ILE A 65 -29.45 -8.28 -14.09
N TYR A 66 -29.13 -9.56 -14.26
CA TYR A 66 -28.72 -10.42 -13.15
C TYR A 66 -27.45 -9.91 -12.45
N TYR A 67 -26.47 -9.43 -13.21
CA TYR A 67 -25.27 -8.80 -12.65
C TYR A 67 -25.62 -7.59 -11.78
N LEU A 68 -26.45 -6.67 -12.29
CA LEU A 68 -26.86 -5.48 -11.54
C LEU A 68 -27.63 -5.84 -10.26
N LEU A 69 -28.56 -6.81 -10.33
CA LEU A 69 -29.23 -7.35 -9.14
C LEU A 69 -28.20 -7.91 -8.15
N GLY A 70 -27.22 -8.69 -8.62
CA GLY A 70 -26.14 -9.23 -7.81
C GLY A 70 -25.31 -8.15 -7.11
N THR A 71 -24.99 -7.05 -7.81
CA THR A 71 -24.27 -5.90 -7.22
C THR A 71 -25.10 -5.15 -6.18
N ILE A 72 -26.42 -5.02 -6.39
CA ILE A 72 -27.31 -4.40 -5.41
C ILE A 72 -27.34 -5.27 -4.15
N PHE A 73 -27.56 -6.58 -4.29
CA PHE A 73 -27.54 -7.51 -3.16
C PHE A 73 -26.19 -7.52 -2.42
N MET A 74 -25.06 -7.37 -3.14
CA MET A 74 -23.74 -7.18 -2.51
C MET A 74 -23.71 -5.92 -1.66
N SER A 75 -24.25 -4.81 -2.17
CA SER A 75 -24.24 -3.51 -1.47
C SER A 75 -25.22 -3.45 -0.29
N THR A 76 -26.29 -4.25 -0.31
CA THR A 76 -27.26 -4.40 0.79
C THR A 76 -26.93 -5.56 1.72
N GLU A 77 -25.72 -6.13 1.62
CA GLU A 77 -25.20 -7.21 2.46
C GLU A 77 -25.98 -8.54 2.40
N GLU A 78 -26.80 -8.74 1.36
CA GLU A 78 -27.56 -9.96 1.10
C GLU A 78 -26.73 -10.98 0.29
N THR A 79 -25.67 -11.51 0.92
CA THR A 79 -24.62 -12.31 0.25
C THR A 79 -25.12 -13.54 -0.53
N SER A 80 -26.06 -14.33 0.02
CA SER A 80 -26.58 -15.52 -0.68
C SER A 80 -27.38 -15.15 -1.94
N SER A 81 -28.14 -14.06 -1.89
CA SER A 81 -28.88 -13.56 -3.05
C SER A 81 -27.91 -12.99 -4.08
N ALA A 82 -26.86 -12.28 -3.65
CA ALA A 82 -25.81 -11.78 -4.52
C ALA A 82 -25.13 -12.93 -5.29
N GLU A 83 -24.64 -13.95 -4.58
CA GLU A 83 -23.98 -15.12 -5.17
C GLU A 83 -24.86 -15.78 -6.23
N LYS A 84 -26.14 -16.03 -5.90
CA LYS A 84 -27.09 -16.64 -6.83
C LYS A 84 -27.26 -15.84 -8.13
N HIS A 85 -27.40 -14.52 -8.03
CA HIS A 85 -27.61 -13.66 -9.20
C HIS A 85 -26.32 -13.49 -10.02
N LEU A 86 -25.16 -13.35 -9.36
CA LEU A 86 -23.87 -13.22 -10.02
C LEU A 86 -23.47 -14.51 -10.76
N LEU A 87 -23.69 -15.68 -10.15
CA LEU A 87 -23.48 -16.97 -10.82
C LEU A 87 -24.42 -17.14 -12.02
N ALA A 88 -25.71 -16.80 -11.85
CA ALA A 88 -26.67 -16.85 -12.96
C ALA A 88 -26.22 -15.97 -14.13
N ALA A 89 -25.85 -14.70 -13.86
CA ALA A 89 -25.32 -13.79 -14.88
C ALA A 89 -24.11 -14.38 -15.62
N TYR A 90 -23.13 -14.89 -14.86
CA TYR A 90 -21.92 -15.45 -15.42
C TYR A 90 -22.18 -16.67 -16.31
N TYR A 91 -22.96 -17.65 -15.83
CA TYR A 91 -23.24 -18.87 -16.58
C TYR A 91 -24.02 -18.61 -17.87
N MET A 92 -24.83 -17.55 -17.93
CA MET A 92 -25.51 -17.16 -19.16
C MET A 92 -24.56 -16.70 -20.27
N VAL A 93 -23.41 -16.12 -19.92
CA VAL A 93 -22.44 -15.57 -20.89
C VAL A 93 -21.19 -16.41 -21.03
N GLU A 94 -20.98 -17.41 -20.17
CA GLU A 94 -19.75 -18.23 -20.10
C GLU A 94 -19.35 -18.83 -21.45
N GLY A 95 -20.30 -19.43 -22.19
CA GLY A 95 -20.01 -20.09 -23.47
C GLY A 95 -19.48 -19.15 -24.56
N ASN A 96 -19.74 -17.84 -24.45
CA ASN A 96 -19.30 -16.81 -25.37
C ASN A 96 -18.62 -15.65 -24.60
N SER A 97 -17.89 -15.96 -23.53
CA SER A 97 -17.37 -14.94 -22.61
C SER A 97 -16.36 -13.99 -23.23
N CYS A 98 -15.69 -14.40 -24.32
CA CYS A 98 -14.75 -13.57 -25.08
C CYS A 98 -15.42 -12.83 -26.25
N HIS A 99 -16.74 -12.85 -26.37
CA HIS A 99 -17.46 -12.06 -27.37
C HIS A 99 -17.60 -10.60 -26.92
N SER A 100 -17.59 -9.63 -27.85
CA SER A 100 -17.65 -8.19 -27.52
C SER A 100 -18.89 -7.80 -26.71
N GLU A 101 -20.01 -8.47 -26.92
CA GLU A 101 -21.26 -8.27 -26.17
C GLU A 101 -21.21 -8.83 -24.73
N ASN A 102 -20.30 -9.75 -24.43
CA ASN A 102 -20.29 -10.51 -23.17
C ASN A 102 -19.07 -10.23 -22.31
N VAL A 103 -17.93 -9.86 -22.89
CA VAL A 103 -16.64 -9.78 -22.19
C VAL A 103 -16.69 -8.91 -20.93
N LEU A 104 -17.35 -7.76 -21.01
CA LEU A 104 -17.53 -6.85 -19.87
C LEU A 104 -18.39 -7.47 -18.77
N CYS A 105 -19.52 -8.07 -19.14
CA CYS A 105 -20.40 -8.71 -18.17
C CYS A 105 -19.69 -9.91 -17.51
N ALA A 106 -19.00 -10.73 -18.30
CA ALA A 106 -18.27 -11.89 -17.81
C ALA A 106 -17.17 -11.50 -16.82
N THR A 107 -16.27 -10.58 -17.18
CA THR A 107 -15.18 -10.15 -16.28
C THR A 107 -15.70 -9.42 -15.05
N ALA A 108 -16.72 -8.57 -15.19
CA ALA A 108 -17.34 -7.88 -14.06
C ALA A 108 -18.02 -8.85 -13.08
N CYS A 109 -18.75 -9.87 -13.56
CA CYS A 109 -19.34 -10.89 -12.70
C CYS A 109 -18.27 -11.67 -11.94
N LEU A 110 -17.20 -12.07 -12.63
CA LEU A 110 -16.09 -12.81 -12.03
C LEU A 110 -15.36 -11.99 -10.97
N ASN A 111 -15.20 -10.68 -11.17
CA ASN A 111 -14.64 -9.78 -10.16
C ASN A 111 -15.53 -9.69 -8.92
N GLN A 112 -16.85 -9.55 -9.09
CA GLN A 112 -17.78 -9.49 -7.96
C GLN A 112 -17.85 -10.82 -7.20
N LEU A 113 -17.82 -11.96 -7.91
CA LEU A 113 -17.71 -13.28 -7.29
C LEU A 113 -16.38 -13.42 -6.54
N GLY A 114 -15.26 -13.01 -7.14
CA GLY A 114 -13.95 -12.99 -6.51
C GLY A 114 -13.96 -12.21 -5.19
N LEU A 115 -14.51 -11.00 -5.21
CA LEU A 115 -14.67 -10.16 -4.02
C LEU A 115 -15.58 -10.80 -2.96
N LEU A 116 -16.74 -11.34 -3.36
CA LEU A 116 -17.68 -12.03 -2.47
C LEU A 116 -16.98 -13.19 -1.75
N TYR A 117 -16.32 -14.08 -2.49
CA TYR A 117 -15.66 -15.24 -1.89
C TYR A 117 -14.50 -14.86 -0.99
N ALA A 118 -13.69 -13.86 -1.38
CA ALA A 118 -12.61 -13.33 -0.54
C ALA A 118 -13.14 -12.78 0.79
N ARG A 119 -14.24 -12.02 0.77
CA ARG A 119 -14.91 -11.51 1.99
C ARG A 119 -15.42 -12.63 2.90
N THR A 120 -15.83 -13.76 2.33
CA THR A 120 -16.24 -14.96 3.08
C THR A 120 -15.08 -15.88 3.46
N LEU A 121 -13.83 -15.44 3.30
CA LEU A 121 -12.59 -16.20 3.56
C LEU A 121 -12.44 -17.47 2.71
N ARG A 122 -13.16 -17.56 1.58
CA ARG A 122 -13.05 -18.63 0.58
C ARG A 122 -12.05 -18.24 -0.50
N ASN A 123 -10.80 -18.03 -0.10
CA ASN A 123 -9.76 -17.46 -0.95
C ASN A 123 -9.44 -18.31 -2.18
N ASP A 124 -9.50 -19.64 -2.10
CA ASP A 124 -9.30 -20.53 -3.25
C ASP A 124 -10.38 -20.35 -4.33
N ASP A 125 -11.63 -20.18 -3.92
CA ASP A 125 -12.73 -19.93 -4.85
C ASP A 125 -12.58 -18.54 -5.47
N ALA A 126 -12.24 -17.54 -4.66
CA ALA A 126 -11.97 -16.19 -5.13
C ALA A 126 -10.88 -16.18 -6.21
N LEU A 127 -9.76 -16.88 -5.94
CA LEU A 127 -8.64 -17.02 -6.87
C LEU A 127 -9.09 -17.64 -8.19
N ARG A 128 -9.86 -18.75 -8.15
CA ARG A 128 -10.37 -19.42 -9.37
C ARG A 128 -11.20 -18.50 -10.25
N PHE A 129 -12.09 -17.69 -9.66
CA PHE A 129 -12.92 -16.77 -10.43
C PHE A 129 -12.09 -15.61 -11.01
N LEU A 130 -11.17 -15.04 -10.24
CA LEU A 130 -10.31 -13.94 -10.69
C LEU A 130 -9.31 -14.37 -11.77
N GLU A 131 -8.68 -15.54 -11.65
CA GLU A 131 -7.82 -16.11 -12.70
C GLU A 131 -8.60 -16.35 -14.00
N LYS A 132 -9.88 -16.73 -13.89
CA LYS A 132 -10.76 -16.87 -15.05
C LYS A 132 -11.04 -15.53 -15.71
N ALA A 133 -11.21 -14.46 -14.92
CA ALA A 133 -11.36 -13.10 -15.45
C ALA A 133 -10.11 -12.66 -16.21
N VAL A 134 -8.91 -12.93 -15.67
CA VAL A 134 -7.63 -12.68 -16.35
C VAL A 134 -7.56 -13.43 -17.68
N LYS A 135 -7.88 -14.74 -17.69
CA LYS A 135 -7.88 -15.56 -18.92
C LYS A 135 -8.81 -14.99 -19.99
N ILE A 136 -10.01 -14.56 -19.61
CA ILE A 136 -10.99 -13.97 -20.53
C ILE A 136 -10.46 -12.64 -21.08
N TYR A 137 -9.95 -11.75 -20.23
CA TYR A 137 -9.39 -10.47 -20.64
C TYR A 137 -8.24 -10.66 -21.63
N ILE A 138 -7.23 -11.47 -21.29
CA ILE A 138 -6.07 -11.73 -22.16
C ILE A 138 -6.51 -12.34 -23.50
N SER A 139 -7.43 -13.31 -23.46
CA SER A 139 -7.95 -13.93 -24.69
C SER A 139 -8.68 -12.92 -25.56
N TYR A 140 -9.49 -12.04 -24.96
CA TYR A 140 -10.20 -10.99 -25.67
C TYR A 140 -9.24 -9.99 -26.32
N THR A 141 -8.28 -9.46 -25.58
CA THR A 141 -7.35 -8.42 -26.06
C THR A 141 -6.37 -8.96 -27.10
N THR A 142 -5.87 -10.18 -26.90
CA THR A 142 -4.98 -10.84 -27.88
C THR A 142 -5.69 -11.10 -29.20
N ASN A 143 -6.93 -11.62 -29.17
CA ASN A 143 -7.71 -11.84 -30.39
C ASN A 143 -8.11 -10.52 -31.04
N ASN A 144 -8.49 -9.50 -30.25
CA ASN A 144 -8.89 -8.19 -30.77
C ASN A 144 -7.76 -7.33 -31.32
N ALA A 145 -6.50 -7.66 -31.05
CA ALA A 145 -5.36 -7.02 -31.70
C ALA A 145 -5.44 -7.09 -33.24
N THR A 146 -6.22 -8.04 -33.79
CA THR A 146 -6.43 -8.21 -35.23
C THR A 146 -7.79 -7.71 -35.74
N SER A 147 -8.86 -7.82 -34.93
CA SER A 147 -10.24 -7.53 -35.36
C SER A 147 -10.75 -6.14 -34.99
N ASN A 148 -10.10 -5.45 -34.05
CA ASN A 148 -10.47 -4.12 -33.55
C ASN A 148 -11.96 -3.99 -33.17
N VAL A 149 -12.54 -5.02 -32.54
CA VAL A 149 -13.94 -5.02 -32.11
C VAL A 149 -14.00 -4.48 -30.68
N GLU A 150 -14.70 -3.37 -30.49
CA GLU A 150 -14.86 -2.76 -29.17
C GLU A 150 -15.82 -3.58 -28.29
N PRO A 151 -15.53 -3.75 -26.99
CA PRO A 151 -16.47 -4.30 -26.03
C PRO A 151 -17.76 -3.46 -25.99
N LEU A 152 -18.92 -4.11 -25.91
CA LEU A 152 -20.20 -3.44 -25.75
C LEU A 152 -20.52 -3.27 -24.26
N SER A 153 -20.61 -2.03 -23.80
CA SER A 153 -21.05 -1.75 -22.44
C SER A 153 -22.55 -1.98 -22.28
N PHE A 154 -22.99 -2.21 -21.05
CA PHE A 154 -24.41 -2.47 -20.79
C PHE A 154 -25.30 -1.28 -21.21
N ILE A 155 -24.77 -0.06 -21.16
CA ILE A 155 -25.49 1.18 -21.52
C ILE A 155 -25.67 1.29 -23.03
N THR A 156 -24.66 0.89 -23.81
CA THR A 156 -24.74 0.90 -25.28
C THR A 156 -25.71 -0.17 -25.81
N MET A 157 -26.06 -1.18 -24.99
CA MET A 157 -27.07 -2.17 -25.37
C MET A 157 -28.51 -1.61 -25.34
N TYR A 158 -28.77 -0.54 -24.57
CA TYR A 158 -30.12 0.04 -24.40
C TYR A 158 -30.27 1.47 -24.95
N ALA A 159 -29.20 2.23 -25.19
CA ALA A 159 -29.28 3.60 -25.72
C ALA A 159 -29.20 3.68 -27.26
N ASP A 160 -30.03 4.51 -27.90
CA ASP A 160 -29.94 4.80 -29.35
C ASP A 160 -28.77 5.78 -29.65
N THR A 161 -28.44 6.61 -28.65
CA THR A 161 -27.28 7.51 -28.61
C THR A 161 -26.67 7.44 -27.20
N PRO A 162 -25.50 6.80 -27.03
CA PRO A 162 -24.87 6.72 -25.72
C PRO A 162 -24.40 8.11 -25.24
N PRO A 163 -24.47 8.41 -23.92
CA PRO A 163 -23.98 9.67 -23.38
C PRO A 163 -22.49 9.87 -23.70
N LYS A 164 -22.07 11.12 -23.92
CA LYS A 164 -20.71 11.46 -24.39
C LYS A 164 -19.57 10.96 -23.48
N VAL A 165 -19.85 10.68 -22.21
CA VAL A 165 -18.85 10.34 -21.17
C VAL A 165 -18.55 8.83 -21.10
N GLU A 166 -19.49 7.96 -21.48
CA GLU A 166 -19.37 6.48 -21.33
C GLU A 166 -18.92 5.79 -22.62
N LYS A 167 -18.23 6.53 -23.48
CA LYS A 167 -18.11 6.20 -24.90
C LYS A 167 -17.20 5.02 -25.24
N ASN A 168 -16.51 4.38 -24.30
CA ASN A 168 -15.53 3.36 -24.67
C ASN A 168 -15.62 2.12 -23.79
N GLY A 169 -16.24 1.06 -24.32
CA GLY A 169 -16.26 -0.24 -23.65
C GLY A 169 -14.87 -0.82 -23.41
N THR A 170 -13.88 -0.43 -24.22
CA THR A 170 -12.47 -0.74 -23.97
C THR A 170 -11.99 -0.07 -22.68
N VAL A 171 -12.29 1.20 -22.45
CA VAL A 171 -11.91 1.88 -21.18
C VAL A 171 -12.56 1.20 -19.97
N ILE A 172 -13.84 0.81 -20.08
CA ILE A 172 -14.52 0.09 -18.99
C ILE A 172 -13.86 -1.28 -18.75
N LEU A 173 -13.46 -1.96 -19.82
CA LEU A 173 -12.78 -3.26 -19.73
C LEU A 173 -11.41 -3.11 -19.08
N GLU A 174 -10.63 -2.10 -19.45
CA GLU A 174 -9.34 -1.79 -18.84
C GLU A 174 -9.49 -1.49 -17.34
N LYS A 175 -10.50 -0.71 -16.93
CA LYS A 175 -10.80 -0.45 -15.51
C LYS A 175 -11.22 -1.73 -14.78
N THR A 176 -12.06 -2.55 -15.40
CA THR A 176 -12.50 -3.82 -14.82
C THR A 176 -11.33 -4.78 -14.64
N TYR A 177 -10.41 -4.83 -15.59
CA TYR A 177 -9.21 -5.65 -15.48
C TYR A 177 -8.26 -5.12 -14.40
N THR A 178 -8.08 -3.80 -14.26
CA THR A 178 -7.31 -3.22 -13.15
C THR A 178 -7.91 -3.63 -11.79
N LEU A 179 -9.24 -3.65 -11.66
CA LEU A 179 -9.91 -4.18 -10.45
C LEU A 179 -9.68 -5.68 -10.25
N THR A 180 -9.62 -6.47 -11.32
CA THR A 180 -9.27 -7.90 -11.23
C THR A 180 -7.90 -8.08 -10.58
N LEU A 181 -6.89 -7.32 -11.02
CA LEU A 181 -5.54 -7.39 -10.46
C LEU A 181 -5.49 -6.91 -9.00
N TYR A 182 -6.23 -5.84 -8.68
CA TYR A 182 -6.35 -5.35 -7.31
C TYR A 182 -6.94 -6.41 -6.37
N TYR A 183 -7.97 -7.14 -6.80
CA TYR A 183 -8.54 -8.22 -6.00
C TYR A 183 -7.60 -9.44 -5.92
N LEU A 184 -6.87 -9.77 -6.99
CA LEU A 184 -5.85 -10.82 -6.95
C LEU A 184 -4.75 -10.51 -5.93
N ALA A 185 -4.31 -9.24 -5.86
CA ALA A 185 -3.33 -8.81 -4.88
C ALA A 185 -3.79 -9.09 -3.43
N GLN A 186 -5.06 -8.76 -3.12
CA GLN A 186 -5.65 -9.03 -1.81
C GLN A 186 -5.77 -10.52 -1.51
N VAL A 187 -6.24 -11.32 -2.49
CA VAL A 187 -6.41 -12.77 -2.33
C VAL A 187 -5.07 -13.46 -2.12
N HIS A 188 -4.03 -13.12 -2.90
CA HIS A 188 -2.68 -13.67 -2.70
C HIS A 188 -2.09 -13.29 -1.35
N THR A 189 -2.28 -12.03 -0.92
CA THR A 189 -1.84 -11.61 0.42
C THR A 189 -2.54 -12.39 1.52
N ALA A 190 -3.86 -12.66 1.39
CA ALA A 190 -4.63 -13.47 2.33
C ALA A 190 -4.27 -14.96 2.30
N LEU A 191 -3.68 -15.45 1.20
CA LEU A 191 -3.12 -16.80 1.05
C LEU A 191 -1.64 -16.88 1.47
N GLU A 192 -1.10 -15.83 2.09
CA GLU A 192 0.31 -15.71 2.51
C GLU A 192 1.34 -15.75 1.34
N ASP A 193 0.88 -15.65 0.09
CA ASP A 193 1.72 -15.49 -1.12
C ASP A 193 2.05 -14.00 -1.33
N LYS A 194 2.91 -13.48 -0.45
CA LYS A 194 3.26 -12.05 -0.40
C LYS A 194 3.94 -11.57 -1.70
N GLU A 195 4.73 -12.43 -2.34
CA GLU A 195 5.45 -12.11 -3.57
C GLU A 195 4.48 -11.85 -4.73
N LYS A 196 3.52 -12.75 -4.98
CA LYS A 196 2.50 -12.50 -6.01
C LYS A 196 1.56 -11.37 -5.63
N GLY A 197 1.23 -11.25 -4.33
CA GLY A 197 0.45 -10.12 -3.81
C GLY A 197 1.08 -8.78 -4.19
N ALA A 198 2.38 -8.61 -3.92
CA ALA A 198 3.14 -7.41 -4.25
C ALA A 198 3.25 -7.18 -5.77
N MET A 199 3.47 -8.23 -6.56
CA MET A 199 3.48 -8.13 -8.04
C MET A 199 2.15 -7.61 -8.58
N TYR A 200 1.02 -8.15 -8.12
CA TYR A 200 -0.30 -7.66 -8.54
C TYR A 200 -0.62 -6.24 -8.03
N CYS A 201 -0.17 -5.88 -6.82
CA CYS A 201 -0.24 -4.50 -6.33
C CYS A 201 0.52 -3.55 -7.25
N HIS A 202 1.75 -3.89 -7.63
CA HIS A 202 2.55 -3.09 -8.56
C HIS A 202 1.86 -2.92 -9.90
N GLU A 203 1.38 -4.01 -10.52
CA GLU A 203 0.72 -3.94 -11.83
C GLU A 203 -0.57 -3.11 -11.76
N THR A 204 -1.29 -3.15 -10.63
CA THR A 204 -2.45 -2.28 -10.39
C THR A 204 -2.04 -0.80 -10.38
N LEU A 205 -1.02 -0.43 -9.59
CA LEU A 205 -0.49 0.94 -9.51
C LEU A 205 0.02 1.43 -10.86
N LYS A 206 0.70 0.55 -11.61
CA LYS A 206 1.26 0.84 -12.93
C LYS A 206 0.16 1.13 -13.95
N ARG A 207 -0.89 0.33 -13.97
CA ARG A 207 -2.04 0.58 -14.85
C ARG A 207 -2.77 1.88 -14.50
N GLN A 208 -2.91 2.18 -13.21
CA GLN A 208 -3.52 3.44 -12.74
C GLN A 208 -2.76 4.67 -13.25
N ILE A 209 -1.42 4.67 -13.16
CA ILE A 209 -0.60 5.79 -13.63
C ILE A 209 -0.59 5.88 -15.17
N GLU A 210 -0.57 4.75 -15.88
CA GLU A 210 -0.65 4.69 -17.35
C GLU A 210 -1.99 5.21 -17.88
N SER A 211 -3.10 4.95 -17.17
CA SER A 211 -4.43 5.43 -17.54
C SER A 211 -4.76 6.82 -17.01
N ASN A 212 -3.91 7.41 -16.16
CA ASN A 212 -4.16 8.65 -15.43
C ASN A 212 -5.52 8.67 -14.70
N ASP A 213 -5.88 7.54 -14.07
CA ASP A 213 -7.15 7.31 -13.37
C ASP A 213 -6.88 6.90 -11.92
N TYR A 214 -6.47 7.87 -11.10
CA TYR A 214 -6.14 7.67 -9.68
C TYR A 214 -6.24 8.97 -8.89
N GLU A 215 -6.42 8.84 -7.57
CA GLU A 215 -6.25 9.94 -6.63
C GLU A 215 -4.75 10.02 -6.26
N LYS A 216 -4.13 11.18 -6.47
CA LYS A 216 -2.66 11.33 -6.43
C LYS A 216 -2.09 11.05 -5.04
N VAL A 217 -2.77 11.52 -4.00
CA VAL A 217 -2.29 11.39 -2.61
C VAL A 217 -2.35 9.93 -2.15
N GLU A 218 -3.47 9.26 -2.37
CA GLU A 218 -3.68 7.85 -2.07
C GLU A 218 -2.72 6.96 -2.86
N TRP A 219 -2.57 7.22 -4.16
CA TRP A 219 -1.65 6.46 -5.02
C TRP A 219 -0.21 6.58 -4.52
N ALA A 220 0.25 7.79 -4.16
CA ALA A 220 1.60 8.01 -3.67
C ALA A 220 1.87 7.23 -2.37
N VAL A 221 0.91 7.22 -1.44
CA VAL A 221 1.01 6.45 -0.19
C VAL A 221 1.01 4.95 -0.45
N ASN A 222 0.17 4.47 -1.36
CA ASN A 222 0.11 3.05 -1.72
C ASN A 222 1.43 2.58 -2.36
N ALA A 223 1.99 3.37 -3.28
CA ALA A 223 3.31 3.09 -3.87
C ALA A 223 4.44 3.10 -2.82
N ALA A 224 4.40 4.02 -1.86
CA ALA A 224 5.38 4.08 -0.78
C ALA A 224 5.25 2.90 0.18
N THR A 225 4.03 2.47 0.47
CA THR A 225 3.76 1.28 1.30
C THR A 225 4.28 0.01 0.60
N MET A 226 4.15 -0.07 -0.72
CA MET A 226 4.69 -1.18 -1.52
C MET A 226 6.21 -1.33 -1.34
N SER A 227 6.95 -0.23 -1.22
CA SER A 227 8.39 -0.28 -0.95
C SER A 227 8.75 -1.05 0.32
N GLN A 228 7.87 -1.08 1.33
CA GLN A 228 8.11 -1.78 2.59
C GLN A 228 8.07 -3.30 2.40
N VAL A 229 7.19 -3.80 1.53
CA VAL A 229 7.16 -5.23 1.17
C VAL A 229 8.41 -5.61 0.34
N LEU A 230 8.86 -4.71 -0.53
CA LEU A 230 10.06 -4.94 -1.34
C LEU A 230 11.34 -5.01 -0.52
N ILE A 231 11.54 -4.13 0.47
CA ILE A 231 12.74 -4.18 1.31
C ILE A 231 12.80 -5.42 2.20
N GLU A 232 11.64 -5.97 2.62
CA GLU A 232 11.59 -7.26 3.33
C GLU A 232 12.09 -8.44 2.47
N LYS A 233 12.07 -8.27 1.14
CA LYS A 233 12.48 -9.27 0.15
C LYS A 233 13.78 -8.88 -0.57
N ASN A 234 14.57 -7.97 0.00
CA ASN A 234 15.84 -7.47 -0.53
C ASN A 234 15.75 -6.81 -1.93
N ALA A 235 14.55 -6.45 -2.40
CA ALA A 235 14.32 -5.77 -3.68
C ALA A 235 14.55 -4.26 -3.56
N PHE A 236 15.75 -3.86 -3.14
CA PHE A 236 16.08 -2.47 -2.80
C PHE A 236 16.01 -1.53 -4.01
N LYS A 237 16.37 -1.99 -5.20
CA LYS A 237 16.31 -1.19 -6.43
C LYS A 237 14.87 -0.77 -6.73
N GLU A 238 13.96 -1.74 -6.69
CA GLU A 238 12.54 -1.55 -6.93
C GLU A 238 11.91 -0.72 -5.79
N ALA A 239 12.29 -0.97 -4.53
CA ALA A 239 11.77 -0.21 -3.38
C ALA A 239 12.12 1.27 -3.48
N ARG A 240 13.38 1.58 -3.82
CA ARG A 240 13.87 2.95 -4.04
C ARG A 240 13.12 3.62 -5.18
N HIS A 241 12.88 2.90 -6.27
CA HIS A 241 12.09 3.41 -7.40
C HIS A 241 10.67 3.80 -6.95
N HIS A 242 9.97 2.91 -6.24
CA HIS A 242 8.62 3.19 -5.75
C HIS A 242 8.57 4.42 -4.84
N LEU A 243 9.50 4.55 -3.89
CA LEU A 243 9.55 5.71 -2.99
C LEU A 243 9.86 7.03 -3.73
N ALA A 244 10.74 6.98 -4.72
CA ALA A 244 11.09 8.16 -5.52
C ALA A 244 9.90 8.61 -6.38
N VAL A 245 9.14 7.66 -6.95
CA VAL A 245 7.92 7.94 -7.71
C VAL A 245 6.83 8.50 -6.80
N SER A 246 6.65 7.92 -5.61
CA SER A 246 5.68 8.43 -4.63
C SER A 246 5.94 9.89 -4.27
N MET A 247 7.20 10.28 -4.05
CA MET A 247 7.56 11.68 -3.79
C MET A 247 7.26 12.58 -5.00
N LEU A 248 7.61 12.14 -6.22
CA LEU A 248 7.31 12.89 -7.44
C LEU A 248 5.79 13.18 -7.58
N ILE A 249 4.94 12.18 -7.35
CA ILE A 249 3.49 12.33 -7.48
C ILE A 249 2.92 13.26 -6.40
N LEU A 250 3.44 13.23 -5.17
CA LEU A 250 3.05 14.20 -4.14
C LEU A 250 3.50 15.63 -4.51
N ASP A 251 4.71 15.79 -5.04
CA ASP A 251 5.21 17.11 -5.44
C ASP A 251 4.37 17.69 -6.58
N GLN A 252 3.94 16.86 -7.53
CA GLN A 252 2.96 17.26 -8.56
C GLN A 252 1.62 17.64 -7.96
N CYS A 253 1.13 16.89 -6.96
CA CYS A 253 -0.12 17.21 -6.27
C CYS A 253 -0.04 18.56 -5.53
N GLU A 254 1.07 18.84 -4.86
CA GLU A 254 1.32 20.12 -4.20
C GLU A 254 1.35 21.28 -5.19
N GLN A 255 2.03 21.11 -6.33
CA GLN A 255 2.07 22.11 -7.40
C GLN A 255 0.67 22.39 -7.98
N ASP A 256 -0.12 21.35 -8.22
CA ASP A 256 -1.50 21.51 -8.69
C ASP A 256 -2.33 22.31 -7.69
N VAL A 257 -2.24 21.97 -6.40
CA VAL A 257 -2.96 22.65 -5.31
C VAL A 257 -2.53 24.11 -5.15
N ASP A 258 -1.23 24.40 -5.27
CA ASP A 258 -0.70 25.76 -5.20
C ASP A 258 -1.07 26.62 -6.41
N SER A 259 -1.21 26.01 -7.58
CA SER A 259 -1.59 26.69 -8.82
C SER A 259 -3.09 26.96 -8.95
N ASP A 260 -3.93 26.32 -8.13
CA ASP A 260 -5.38 26.49 -8.16
C ASP A 260 -5.82 27.79 -7.49
N GLU A 261 -5.96 28.85 -8.29
CA GLU A 261 -6.45 30.16 -7.86
C GLU A 261 -7.82 30.10 -7.17
N SER A 262 -8.65 29.10 -7.45
CA SER A 262 -10.00 28.99 -6.86
C SER A 262 -9.99 28.60 -5.39
N LEU A 263 -8.90 27.97 -4.92
CA LEU A 263 -8.75 27.51 -3.54
C LEU A 263 -8.06 28.54 -2.63
N LYS A 264 -7.49 29.62 -3.18
CA LYS A 264 -6.71 30.58 -2.40
C LYS A 264 -7.53 31.23 -1.29
N GLY A 265 -7.01 31.17 -0.05
CA GLY A 265 -7.65 31.73 1.14
C GLY A 265 -8.85 30.93 1.65
N THR A 266 -9.04 29.68 1.20
CA THR A 266 -10.11 28.80 1.67
C THR A 266 -9.59 27.78 2.69
N GLU A 267 -10.45 27.36 3.63
CA GLU A 267 -10.16 26.26 4.56
C GLU A 267 -9.86 24.94 3.83
N MET A 268 -10.44 24.74 2.64
CA MET A 268 -10.18 23.56 1.81
C MET A 268 -8.74 23.50 1.31
N LEU A 269 -8.11 24.65 1.02
CA LEU A 269 -6.69 24.70 0.65
C LEU A 269 -5.81 24.29 1.82
N GLU A 270 -6.10 24.82 3.01
CA GLU A 270 -5.35 24.51 4.23
C GLU A 270 -5.43 23.02 4.55
N ALA A 271 -6.62 22.43 4.48
CA ALA A 271 -6.82 20.99 4.68
C ALA A 271 -6.04 20.14 3.66
N LYS A 272 -6.05 20.50 2.37
CA LYS A 272 -5.28 19.78 1.35
C LYS A 272 -3.77 19.88 1.59
N LYS A 273 -3.28 21.07 1.95
CA LYS A 273 -1.85 21.27 2.26
C LYS A 273 -1.41 20.50 3.50
N GLU A 274 -2.25 20.49 4.53
CA GLU A 274 -2.03 19.68 5.72
C GLU A 274 -1.96 18.19 5.36
N GLU A 275 -2.91 17.70 4.56
CA GLU A 275 -2.94 16.30 4.11
C GLU A 275 -1.67 15.93 3.32
N ILE A 276 -1.27 16.76 2.35
CA ILE A 276 -0.04 16.54 1.57
C ILE A 276 1.18 16.53 2.50
N THR A 277 1.26 17.47 3.45
CA THR A 277 2.37 17.53 4.41
C THR A 277 2.44 16.26 5.25
N ARG A 278 1.29 15.81 5.79
CA ARG A 278 1.20 14.57 6.56
C ARG A 278 1.63 13.36 5.73
N ARG A 279 1.11 13.21 4.51
CA ARG A 279 1.46 12.08 3.63
C ARG A 279 2.92 12.11 3.21
N ARG A 280 3.50 13.28 2.98
CA ARG A 280 4.94 13.42 2.74
C ARG A 280 5.75 12.92 3.93
N SER A 281 5.32 13.23 5.16
CA SER A 281 5.92 12.68 6.38
C SER A 281 5.75 11.16 6.51
N ASP A 282 4.63 10.58 6.06
CA ASP A 282 4.47 9.12 5.96
C ASP A 282 5.50 8.48 5.01
N ILE A 283 5.74 9.09 3.84
CA ILE A 283 6.74 8.59 2.89
C ILE A 283 8.16 8.75 3.45
N PHE A 284 8.46 9.83 4.18
CA PHE A 284 9.75 9.95 4.86
C PHE A 284 10.00 8.80 5.84
N ARG A 285 8.97 8.34 6.56
CA ARG A 285 9.09 7.15 7.43
C ARG A 285 9.47 5.91 6.64
N CYS A 286 8.90 5.73 5.45
CA CYS A 286 9.24 4.63 4.55
C CYS A 286 10.70 4.71 4.07
N TRP A 287 11.20 5.92 3.74
CA TRP A 287 12.60 6.16 3.41
C TRP A 287 13.56 5.86 4.57
N ILE A 288 13.17 6.19 5.80
CA ILE A 288 13.98 5.88 7.00
C ILE A 288 14.12 4.36 7.15
N LYS A 289 13.02 3.62 7.05
CA LYS A 289 13.02 2.15 7.10
C LYS A 289 13.85 1.54 5.97
N TYR A 290 13.75 2.08 4.76
CA TYR A 290 14.60 1.69 3.62
C TYR A 290 16.10 1.81 3.97
N CYS A 291 16.51 2.94 4.54
CA CYS A 291 17.92 3.17 4.89
C CYS A 291 18.40 2.21 5.99
N ILE A 292 17.58 2.01 7.03
CA ILE A 292 17.87 1.05 8.11
C ILE A 292 18.03 -0.36 7.54
N MET A 293 17.10 -0.77 6.67
CA MET A 293 17.09 -2.13 6.12
C MET A 293 18.23 -2.39 5.16
N LEU A 294 18.57 -1.42 4.31
CA LEU A 294 19.74 -1.54 3.43
C LEU A 294 21.05 -1.68 4.22
N MET A 295 21.25 -0.86 5.26
CA MET A 295 22.44 -0.97 6.11
C MET A 295 22.46 -2.26 6.92
N SER A 296 21.31 -2.72 7.42
CA SER A 296 21.20 -3.98 8.18
C SER A 296 21.48 -5.19 7.28
N TYR A 297 20.85 -5.25 6.11
CA TYR A 297 21.13 -6.25 5.08
C TYR A 297 22.62 -6.29 4.70
N SER A 298 23.22 -5.12 4.52
CA SER A 298 24.65 -5.01 4.18
C SER A 298 25.55 -5.51 5.32
N LYS A 299 25.19 -5.21 6.57
CA LYS A 299 25.85 -5.73 7.76
C LYS A 299 25.74 -7.26 7.82
N ASP A 300 24.54 -7.81 7.70
CA ASP A 300 24.32 -9.25 7.85
C ASP A 300 25.13 -10.01 6.81
N ARG A 301 25.13 -9.53 5.56
CA ARG A 301 25.97 -10.07 4.48
C ARG A 301 27.48 -10.01 4.76
N LEU A 302 27.97 -8.99 5.47
CA LEU A 302 29.39 -8.89 5.85
C LEU A 302 29.76 -9.78 7.03
N MET A 303 28.76 -10.30 7.76
CA MET A 303 28.94 -11.16 8.94
C MET A 303 28.71 -12.65 8.62
N THR A 304 28.14 -12.97 7.46
CA THR A 304 27.99 -14.34 6.96
C THR A 304 29.35 -14.91 6.51
N ASP A 305 29.64 -16.16 6.88
CA ASP A 305 30.86 -16.87 6.46
C ASP A 305 30.83 -17.17 4.94
N ASP A 306 32.00 -17.17 4.29
CA ASP A 306 32.17 -17.39 2.83
C ASP A 306 31.58 -18.73 2.30
N ASP A 307 31.19 -19.65 3.18
CA ASP A 307 30.66 -20.99 2.86
C ASP A 307 29.11 -21.06 2.79
N GLU A 308 28.38 -19.99 3.14
CA GLU A 308 26.92 -19.89 2.98
C GLU A 308 26.55 -19.15 1.68
N PRO A 309 25.52 -19.59 0.95
CA PRO A 309 25.25 -19.12 -0.40
C PRO A 309 25.02 -17.61 -0.44
N GLU A 310 25.59 -17.01 -1.49
CA GLU A 310 25.47 -15.61 -1.88
C GLU A 310 24.07 -15.05 -1.60
N CYS A 311 24.03 -13.89 -0.93
CA CYS A 311 22.87 -13.05 -0.72
C CYS A 311 21.79 -13.25 -1.79
N GLU A 312 20.68 -13.88 -1.40
CA GLU A 312 19.62 -14.26 -2.35
C GLU A 312 19.14 -13.02 -3.11
N ASN A 313 19.21 -13.10 -4.45
CA ASN A 313 18.56 -12.13 -5.32
C ASN A 313 17.08 -12.02 -4.91
N PRO A 314 16.45 -10.84 -5.06
CA PRO A 314 15.04 -10.71 -4.77
C PRO A 314 14.22 -11.73 -5.58
N PRO A 315 13.07 -12.21 -5.05
CA PRO A 315 12.18 -13.11 -5.78
C PRO A 315 11.90 -12.63 -7.21
N LYS A 316 11.80 -13.56 -8.17
CA LYS A 316 11.65 -13.21 -9.59
C LYS A 316 10.41 -12.36 -9.86
N GLU A 317 9.35 -12.58 -9.11
CA GLU A 317 8.08 -11.84 -9.16
C GLU A 317 8.25 -10.36 -8.80
N LEU A 318 9.32 -10.02 -8.07
CA LEU A 318 9.62 -8.67 -7.57
C LEU A 318 10.74 -7.97 -8.34
N GLN A 319 11.33 -8.63 -9.32
CA GLN A 319 12.37 -8.05 -10.16
C GLN A 319 11.76 -7.16 -11.25
N ASP A 320 12.46 -6.08 -11.59
CA ASP A 320 12.12 -5.18 -12.70
C ASP A 320 10.75 -4.46 -12.58
N LEU A 321 10.18 -4.42 -11.38
CA LEU A 321 8.99 -3.65 -11.07
C LEU A 321 9.30 -2.15 -11.15
N CYS A 322 8.82 -1.48 -12.20
CA CYS A 322 9.02 -0.06 -12.43
C CYS A 322 7.83 0.60 -13.14
N PHE A 323 7.76 1.92 -13.06
CA PHE A 323 6.76 2.78 -13.71
C PHE A 323 7.40 3.49 -14.91
N PRO A 324 7.31 2.95 -16.14
CA PRO A 324 8.04 3.48 -17.28
C PRO A 324 7.64 4.91 -17.65
N THR A 325 6.37 5.28 -17.42
CA THR A 325 5.78 6.57 -17.76
C THR A 325 6.41 7.76 -17.05
N VAL A 326 7.02 7.54 -15.89
CA VAL A 326 7.58 8.61 -15.04
C VAL A 326 9.08 8.45 -14.77
N LYS A 327 9.71 7.41 -15.32
CA LYS A 327 11.11 7.06 -15.05
C LYS A 327 12.10 8.19 -15.33
N ASP A 328 11.90 8.94 -16.41
CA ASP A 328 12.81 10.02 -16.82
C ASP A 328 12.64 11.30 -15.99
N SER A 329 11.59 11.40 -15.17
CA SER A 329 11.27 12.57 -14.35
C SER A 329 11.79 12.46 -12.92
N ILE A 330 12.54 11.40 -12.59
CA ILE A 330 12.90 11.05 -11.21
C ILE A 330 14.42 10.96 -11.09
N ASN A 331 14.96 11.54 -10.01
CA ASN A 331 16.33 11.29 -9.59
C ASN A 331 16.36 10.28 -8.44
N GLU A 332 16.52 9.00 -8.79
CA GLU A 332 16.55 7.92 -7.79
C GLU A 332 17.89 7.80 -7.07
N ASN A 333 18.97 8.34 -7.64
CA ASN A 333 20.34 8.17 -7.15
C ASN A 333 20.68 9.08 -5.96
N VAL A 334 19.67 9.60 -5.29
CA VAL A 334 19.78 10.32 -4.02
C VAL A 334 20.20 9.39 -2.87
N VAL A 335 19.96 8.09 -3.00
CA VAL A 335 20.40 7.06 -2.05
C VAL A 335 20.80 5.78 -2.79
N SER A 336 21.75 5.03 -2.23
CA SER A 336 22.16 3.72 -2.77
C SER A 336 21.00 2.73 -2.75
N CYS A 337 20.95 1.84 -3.74
CA CYS A 337 20.18 0.59 -3.71
C CYS A 337 21.08 -0.65 -3.73
N GLY A 338 22.39 -0.43 -3.79
CA GLY A 338 23.40 -1.48 -3.75
C GLY A 338 23.84 -1.76 -2.33
N PRO A 339 24.32 -2.99 -2.06
CA PRO A 339 24.85 -3.33 -0.76
C PRO A 339 26.07 -2.47 -0.39
N LEU A 340 26.24 -2.20 0.90
CA LEU A 340 27.26 -1.30 1.45
C LEU A 340 28.45 -2.14 1.98
N LEU A 341 29.67 -1.62 1.85
CA LEU A 341 30.90 -2.32 2.25
C LEU A 341 31.67 -1.57 3.32
N THR A 342 31.73 -0.24 3.22
CA THR A 342 32.56 0.60 4.08
C THR A 342 31.77 1.69 4.78
N PHE A 343 32.40 2.35 5.75
CA PHE A 343 31.83 3.54 6.38
C PHE A 343 31.49 4.64 5.37
N GLU A 344 32.34 4.85 4.36
CA GLU A 344 32.14 5.88 3.34
C GLU A 344 30.95 5.56 2.41
N ASP A 345 30.63 4.27 2.21
CA ASP A 345 29.42 3.86 1.48
C ASP A 345 28.16 4.01 2.34
N ALA A 346 28.25 3.68 3.64
CA ALA A 346 27.12 3.72 4.57
C ALA A 346 26.74 5.14 4.99
N ARG A 347 27.72 6.05 5.07
CA ARG A 347 27.52 7.42 5.54
C ARG A 347 26.52 8.22 4.68
N PRO A 348 26.55 8.22 3.34
CA PRO A 348 25.53 8.87 2.52
C PRO A 348 24.11 8.35 2.79
N VAL A 349 23.95 7.03 2.94
CA VAL A 349 22.65 6.40 3.26
C VAL A 349 22.16 6.86 4.64
N PHE A 350 23.05 6.89 5.63
CA PHE A 350 22.75 7.41 6.96
C PHE A 350 22.33 8.88 6.93
N LEU A 351 23.07 9.74 6.22
CA LEU A 351 22.80 11.18 6.14
C LEU A 351 21.44 11.46 5.49
N PHE A 352 21.11 10.72 4.43
CA PHE A 352 19.78 10.77 3.81
C PHE A 352 18.68 10.35 4.78
N GLY A 353 18.82 9.19 5.44
CA GLY A 353 17.85 8.72 6.43
C GLY A 353 17.68 9.66 7.62
N GLN A 354 18.77 10.27 8.09
CA GLN A 354 18.75 11.28 9.14
C GLN A 354 17.98 12.54 8.70
N GLN A 355 18.19 12.99 7.47
CA GLN A 355 17.44 14.13 6.93
C GLN A 355 15.95 13.80 6.87
N CYS A 356 15.58 12.59 6.41
CA CYS A 356 14.19 12.13 6.45
C CYS A 356 13.61 12.09 7.88
N CYS A 357 14.39 11.69 8.90
CA CYS A 357 13.96 11.77 10.29
C CYS A 357 13.64 13.21 10.70
N ASN A 358 14.53 14.15 10.39
CA ASN A 358 14.35 15.56 10.71
C ASN A 358 13.12 16.14 10.00
N ASP A 359 12.91 15.78 8.73
CA ASP A 359 11.78 16.28 7.94
C ASP A 359 10.45 15.66 8.38
N ALA A 360 10.41 14.37 8.72
CA ALA A 360 9.22 13.72 9.28
C ALA A 360 8.82 14.32 10.64
N MET A 361 9.80 14.62 11.50
CA MET A 361 9.57 15.21 12.83
C MET A 361 9.10 16.66 12.79
N LYS A 362 9.16 17.37 11.64
CA LYS A 362 8.56 18.70 11.49
C LYS A 362 7.03 18.64 11.59
N TYR A 363 6.42 17.58 11.07
CA TYR A 363 4.98 17.34 11.18
C TYR A 363 4.65 16.48 12.40
N TYR A 364 5.32 15.33 12.54
CA TYR A 364 5.10 14.41 13.65
C TYR A 364 5.84 14.89 14.89
N THR A 365 5.37 15.97 15.53
CA THR A 365 5.96 16.52 16.75
C THR A 365 5.61 15.68 17.99
N LEU A 366 6.44 15.74 19.04
CA LEU A 366 6.16 15.02 20.30
C LEU A 366 4.85 15.48 20.96
N THR A 367 4.45 16.74 20.76
CA THR A 367 3.27 17.34 21.38
C THR A 367 1.98 16.91 20.69
N GLU A 368 1.96 16.87 19.37
CA GLU A 368 0.76 16.57 18.59
C GLU A 368 0.66 15.08 18.24
N HIS A 369 1.82 14.43 18.06
CA HIS A 369 1.93 13.06 17.52
C HIS A 369 2.95 12.23 18.31
N ALA A 370 2.76 12.12 19.63
CA ALA A 370 3.74 11.51 20.53
C ALA A 370 4.18 10.08 20.13
N SER A 371 3.23 9.24 19.68
CA SER A 371 3.52 7.88 19.21
C SER A 371 4.41 7.88 17.97
N ASP A 372 4.06 8.67 16.94
CA ASP A 372 4.82 8.73 15.69
C ASP A 372 6.20 9.35 15.90
N TYR A 373 6.29 10.45 16.66
CA TYR A 373 7.57 11.06 17.02
C TYR A 373 8.49 10.07 17.75
N THR A 374 7.92 9.26 18.66
CA THR A 374 8.69 8.24 19.39
C THR A 374 9.20 7.17 18.44
N ASN A 375 8.35 6.66 17.54
CA ASN A 375 8.74 5.68 16.53
C ASN A 375 9.86 6.22 15.61
N ILE A 376 9.73 7.47 15.14
CA ILE A 376 10.77 8.10 14.30
C ILE A 376 12.06 8.30 15.11
N SER A 377 11.98 8.62 16.40
CA SER A 377 13.16 8.75 17.28
C SER A 377 13.87 7.42 17.51
N MET A 378 13.12 6.33 17.65
CA MET A 378 13.66 4.97 17.71
C MET A 378 14.35 4.59 16.40
N ASP A 379 13.73 4.90 15.26
CA ASP A 379 14.33 4.67 13.94
C ASP A 379 15.59 5.53 13.73
N HIS A 380 15.60 6.78 14.19
CA HIS A 380 16.78 7.64 14.15
C HIS A 380 17.92 7.04 15.00
N SER A 381 17.60 6.49 16.18
CA SER A 381 18.58 5.74 16.99
C SER A 381 19.09 4.49 16.26
N GLN A 382 18.22 3.78 15.54
CA GLN A 382 18.58 2.60 14.76
C GLN A 382 19.49 2.93 13.57
N LEU A 383 19.30 4.06 12.89
CA LEU A 383 20.21 4.54 11.85
C LEU A 383 21.65 4.70 12.38
N TYR A 384 21.81 5.29 13.58
CA TYR A 384 23.14 5.41 14.19
C TYR A 384 23.72 4.04 14.58
N LEU A 385 22.90 3.10 15.04
CA LEU A 385 23.36 1.74 15.33
C LEU A 385 23.86 1.05 14.07
N ALA A 386 23.09 1.15 12.98
CA ALA A 386 23.44 0.56 11.69
C ALA A 386 24.74 1.17 11.13
N LEU A 387 24.91 2.50 11.22
CA LEU A 387 26.15 3.16 10.79
C LEU A 387 27.36 2.76 11.66
N ALA A 388 27.17 2.62 12.98
CA ALA A 388 28.26 2.29 13.91
C ALA A 388 28.93 0.94 13.64
N PHE A 389 28.24 0.03 12.94
CA PHE A 389 28.83 -1.24 12.48
C PHE A 389 30.00 -1.02 11.51
N PHE A 390 29.86 -0.06 10.58
CA PHE A 390 30.85 0.21 9.53
C PHE A 390 32.00 1.09 10.01
N GLU A 391 31.88 1.72 11.18
CA GLU A 391 32.95 2.53 11.76
C GLU A 391 34.02 1.62 12.35
N GLU A 392 35.29 1.99 12.25
CA GLU A 392 36.40 1.26 12.88
C GLU A 392 36.90 1.98 14.13
N ASP A 393 36.82 3.32 14.13
CA ASP A 393 37.27 4.13 15.26
C ASP A 393 36.29 4.03 16.44
N GLU A 394 36.76 3.39 17.50
CA GLU A 394 35.99 3.16 18.73
C GLU A 394 35.54 4.47 19.43
N ASP A 395 36.26 5.60 19.26
CA ASP A 395 35.78 6.88 19.81
C ASP A 395 34.61 7.45 19.01
N ARG A 396 34.64 7.33 17.68
CA ARG A 396 33.53 7.70 16.80
C ARG A 396 32.32 6.81 17.02
N LYS A 397 32.49 5.49 17.14
CA LYS A 397 31.41 4.57 17.56
C LYS A 397 30.78 5.02 18.88
N CYS A 398 31.61 5.30 19.89
CA CYS A 398 31.12 5.73 21.19
C CYS A 398 30.35 7.08 21.12
N LYS A 399 30.75 8.00 20.22
CA LYS A 399 29.98 9.24 19.95
C LYS A 399 28.64 8.97 19.28
N MET A 400 28.57 8.01 18.35
CA MET A 400 27.31 7.59 17.73
C MET A 400 26.36 6.97 18.77
N LEU A 401 26.87 6.08 19.62
CA LEU A 401 26.10 5.51 20.74
C LEU A 401 25.63 6.60 21.71
N LYS A 402 26.49 7.58 22.04
CA LYS A 402 26.08 8.71 22.87
C LYS A 402 24.94 9.51 22.23
N ARG A 403 24.98 9.71 20.91
CA ARG A 403 23.91 10.40 20.19
C ARG A 403 22.59 9.63 20.24
N ARG A 404 22.63 8.29 20.14
CA ARG A 404 21.47 7.42 20.36
C ARG A 404 20.89 7.59 21.77
N LEU A 405 21.77 7.57 22.78
CA LEU A 405 21.39 7.79 24.19
C LEU A 405 20.68 9.14 24.37
N ASP A 406 21.20 10.21 23.76
CA ASP A 406 20.62 11.54 23.85
C ASP A 406 19.23 11.62 23.21
N ILE A 407 19.06 11.04 22.03
CA ILE A 407 17.76 11.01 21.31
C ILE A 407 16.71 10.29 22.16
N LEU A 408 16.99 9.04 22.56
CA LEU A 408 16.01 8.22 23.27
C LEU A 408 15.74 8.73 24.70
N SER A 409 16.76 9.24 25.39
CA SER A 409 16.58 9.78 26.74
C SER A 409 15.75 11.06 26.74
N ASN A 410 15.83 11.87 25.67
CA ASN A 410 14.96 13.04 25.52
C ASN A 410 13.50 12.61 25.35
N VAL A 411 13.23 11.56 24.57
CA VAL A 411 11.87 11.04 24.37
C VAL A 411 11.30 10.52 25.68
N VAL A 412 11.98 9.60 26.36
CA VAL A 412 11.43 8.94 27.55
C VAL A 412 11.21 9.90 28.72
N LYS A 413 12.00 10.99 28.82
CA LYS A 413 11.82 12.04 29.83
C LYS A 413 10.56 12.88 29.63
N ASN A 414 10.11 13.00 28.39
CA ASN A 414 8.97 13.85 28.02
C ASN A 414 7.71 13.03 27.68
N LEU A 415 7.81 11.69 27.63
CA LEU A 415 6.66 10.80 27.54
C LEU A 415 5.99 10.61 28.90
N ASN A 416 4.67 10.50 28.90
CA ASN A 416 3.89 10.17 30.09
C ASN A 416 3.83 8.64 30.28
N PRO A 417 4.49 8.05 31.29
CA PRO A 417 4.52 6.60 31.48
C PRO A 417 3.16 5.98 31.76
N THR A 418 2.16 6.76 32.20
CA THR A 418 0.81 6.26 32.44
C THR A 418 0.12 5.81 31.15
N TYR A 419 0.34 6.52 30.05
CA TYR A 419 -0.29 6.23 28.75
C TYR A 419 0.64 5.45 27.81
N TYR A 420 1.95 5.58 27.98
CA TYR A 420 2.97 5.02 27.08
C TYR A 420 3.89 4.01 27.76
N LEU A 421 3.41 3.28 28.78
CA LEU A 421 4.26 2.44 29.63
C LEU A 421 5.08 1.42 28.84
N ASP A 422 4.47 0.76 27.86
CA ASP A 422 5.15 -0.28 27.07
C ASP A 422 6.26 0.32 26.20
N VAL A 423 6.02 1.50 25.61
CA VAL A 423 7.04 2.25 24.88
C VAL A 423 8.15 2.73 25.83
N CYS A 424 7.80 3.23 27.02
CA CYS A 424 8.79 3.61 28.03
C CYS A 424 9.67 2.43 28.44
N ARG A 425 9.10 1.23 28.58
CA ARG A 425 9.85 -0.01 28.87
C ARG A 425 10.85 -0.33 27.77
N GLU A 426 10.43 -0.29 26.50
CA GLU A 426 11.32 -0.50 25.36
C GLU A 426 12.46 0.53 25.32
N LEU A 427 12.14 1.80 25.60
CA LEU A 427 13.13 2.88 25.66
C LEU A 427 14.12 2.69 26.81
N TRP A 428 13.66 2.38 28.03
CA TRP A 428 14.53 2.13 29.18
C TRP A 428 15.45 0.93 28.95
N MET A 429 14.93 -0.17 28.39
CA MET A 429 15.74 -1.33 28.03
C MET A 429 16.81 -0.96 26.99
N SER A 430 16.41 -0.25 25.94
CA SER A 430 17.34 0.22 24.90
C SER A 430 18.41 1.17 25.42
N LEU A 431 18.05 2.09 26.32
CA LEU A 431 18.97 3.03 26.96
C LEU A 431 19.99 2.31 27.84
N GLY A 432 19.55 1.32 28.61
CA GLY A 432 20.43 0.45 29.39
C GLY A 432 21.44 -0.31 28.50
N GLN A 433 20.99 -0.85 27.38
CA GLN A 433 21.86 -1.54 26.43
C GLN A 433 22.89 -0.59 25.81
N ILE A 434 22.46 0.61 25.38
CA ILE A 434 23.38 1.63 24.83
C ILE A 434 24.46 2.00 25.86
N CYS A 435 24.09 2.21 27.12
CA CYS A 435 25.06 2.45 28.19
C CYS A 435 26.05 1.29 28.32
N THR A 436 25.56 0.05 28.28
CA THR A 436 26.36 -1.18 28.37
C THR A 436 27.39 -1.24 27.23
N ASP A 437 26.96 -1.06 25.98
CA ASP A 437 27.84 -1.03 24.81
C ASP A 437 28.93 0.06 24.94
N MET A 438 28.56 1.25 25.41
CA MET A 438 29.51 2.34 25.65
C MET A 438 30.52 2.02 26.76
N ILE A 439 30.08 1.34 27.82
CA ILE A 439 30.93 0.88 28.93
C ILE A 439 31.94 -0.14 28.42
N GLU A 440 31.52 -1.08 27.56
CA GLU A 440 32.43 -2.08 26.98
C GLU A 440 33.54 -1.43 26.15
N ILE A 441 33.18 -0.51 25.24
CA ILE A 441 34.16 0.21 24.41
C ILE A 441 35.16 0.98 25.28
N LYS A 442 34.65 1.77 26.25
CA LYS A 442 35.51 2.56 27.13
C LYS A 442 36.33 1.68 28.07
N GLY A 443 35.75 0.58 28.55
CA GLY A 443 36.40 -0.40 29.42
C GLY A 443 37.55 -1.12 28.72
N LYS A 444 37.38 -1.51 27.46
CA LYS A 444 38.47 -2.06 26.62
C LYS A 444 39.65 -1.08 26.56
N LYS A 445 39.39 0.21 26.31
CA LYS A 445 40.45 1.24 26.30
C LYS A 445 41.15 1.36 27.65
N LEU A 446 40.40 1.40 28.76
CA LEU A 446 40.96 1.44 30.12
C LEU A 446 41.87 0.23 30.42
N ARG A 447 41.47 -0.98 29.99
CA ARG A 447 42.25 -2.21 30.15
C ARG A 447 43.51 -2.25 29.27
N ILE A 448 43.46 -1.69 28.07
CA ILE A 448 44.64 -1.58 27.20
C ILE A 448 45.63 -0.55 27.78
N SER A 449 45.13 0.56 28.35
CA SER A 449 45.94 1.61 28.99
C SER A 449 46.68 1.17 30.25
N THR A 450 46.39 0.01 30.85
CA THR A 450 47.20 -0.49 31.99
C THR A 450 48.65 -0.83 31.61
N SER A 451 48.97 -0.84 30.31
CA SER A 451 50.32 -1.03 29.77
C SER A 451 51.17 0.26 29.70
N SER A 452 50.68 1.36 30.32
CA SER A 452 51.22 2.74 30.35
C SER A 452 50.63 3.67 29.27
N PRO A 453 50.19 4.90 29.61
CA PRO A 453 50.03 5.48 30.95
C PRO A 453 48.74 5.01 31.65
N SER A 454 48.75 5.01 32.98
CA SER A 454 47.58 4.66 33.80
C SER A 454 46.34 5.49 33.44
N PRO A 455 45.13 4.91 33.50
CA PRO A 455 43.91 5.62 33.17
C PRO A 455 43.71 6.84 34.06
N THR A 456 43.37 7.97 33.45
CA THR A 456 43.14 9.23 34.15
C THR A 456 41.88 9.14 35.03
N ARG A 457 41.86 9.88 36.14
CA ARG A 457 40.67 10.01 37.01
C ARG A 457 39.42 10.38 36.23
N HIS A 458 39.56 11.25 35.23
CA HIS A 458 38.45 11.68 34.37
C HIS A 458 37.90 10.54 33.50
N GLN A 459 38.74 9.66 32.97
CA GLN A 459 38.29 8.49 32.22
C GLN A 459 37.53 7.50 33.11
N ILE A 460 38.00 7.28 34.35
CA ILE A 460 37.33 6.41 35.32
C ILE A 460 35.97 6.99 35.70
N LEU A 461 35.90 8.28 36.03
CA LEU A 461 34.64 8.96 36.38
C LEU A 461 33.60 8.84 35.26
N LYS A 462 34.00 9.03 33.99
CA LYS A 462 33.09 8.87 32.86
C LYS A 462 32.48 7.48 32.75
N VAL A 463 33.26 6.43 33.03
CA VAL A 463 32.75 5.05 33.00
C VAL A 463 31.80 4.80 34.17
N ASN A 464 32.14 5.29 35.37
CA ASN A 464 31.27 5.16 36.53
C ASN A 464 29.91 5.84 36.31
N THR A 465 29.90 7.06 35.75
CA THR A 465 28.64 7.75 35.42
C THR A 465 27.79 6.97 34.43
N LEU A 466 28.40 6.37 33.40
CA LEU A 466 27.67 5.53 32.45
C LEU A 466 27.11 4.26 33.09
N ILE A 467 27.85 3.65 34.02
CA ILE A 467 27.36 2.50 34.80
C ILE A 467 26.14 2.90 35.63
N GLU A 468 26.24 4.01 36.37
CA GLU A 468 25.12 4.52 37.18
C GLU A 468 23.89 4.83 36.33
N GLU A 469 24.06 5.52 35.19
CA GLU A 469 22.97 5.79 34.25
C GLU A 469 22.35 4.50 33.70
N GLY A 470 23.18 3.55 33.24
CA GLY A 470 22.72 2.26 32.72
C GLY A 470 21.94 1.44 33.75
N VAL A 471 22.45 1.36 34.98
CA VAL A 471 21.76 0.69 36.08
C VAL A 471 20.41 1.35 36.36
N ASN A 472 20.35 2.68 36.40
CA ASN A 472 19.10 3.40 36.64
C ASN A 472 18.04 3.08 35.57
N TYR A 473 18.42 3.01 34.28
CA TYR A 473 17.47 2.64 33.23
C TYR A 473 16.95 1.20 33.39
N TYR A 474 17.81 0.23 33.70
CA TYR A 474 17.36 -1.13 33.97
C TYR A 474 16.47 -1.24 35.21
N VAL A 475 16.76 -0.46 36.26
CA VAL A 475 15.91 -0.38 37.46
C VAL A 475 14.53 0.17 37.11
N LEU A 476 14.44 1.27 36.35
CA LEU A 476 13.17 1.81 35.88
C LEU A 476 12.37 0.78 35.06
N PHE A 477 13.04 0.04 34.18
CA PHE A 477 12.42 -1.05 33.43
C PHE A 477 11.86 -2.13 34.36
N ILE A 478 12.64 -2.63 35.31
CA ILE A 478 12.21 -3.69 36.25
C ILE A 478 11.06 -3.21 37.15
N ASP A 479 11.21 -2.02 37.72
CA ASP A 479 10.22 -1.44 38.64
C ASP A 479 8.88 -1.21 37.94
N SER A 480 8.89 -0.94 36.63
CA SER A 480 7.66 -0.81 35.84
C SER A 480 6.78 -2.07 35.81
N PHE A 481 7.30 -3.24 36.22
CA PHE A 481 6.53 -4.49 36.34
C PHE A 481 6.13 -4.81 37.78
N ARG A 482 6.62 -4.06 38.78
CA ARG A 482 6.33 -4.34 40.20
C ARG A 482 4.97 -3.83 40.67
N ASP A 483 4.43 -2.82 39.99
CA ASP A 483 3.16 -2.17 40.33
C ASP A 483 1.97 -2.63 39.44
N LYS A 484 2.02 -3.86 38.91
CA LYS A 484 0.92 -4.49 38.16
C LYS A 484 0.45 -5.80 38.78
#